data_AF-A0A1F1Z642-F1
#
_entry.id   AF-A0A1F1Z642-F1
#
_cell.length_a   1.000
_cell.length_b   1.000
_cell.length_c   1.000
_cell.angle_alpha   90.00
_cell.angle_beta   90.00
_cell.angle_gamma   90.00
#
_symmetry.space_group_name_H-M   'P 1'
#
loop_
_entity.id
_entity.type
_entity.pdbx_description
1 polymer ?
#
loop_
_entity_poly.entity_id
_entity_poly.type
_entity_poly.pdbx_seq_one_letter_code
_entity_poly.pdbx_strand_id
1 'polypeptide(L)'
;MKLFLSPLKTATFFAPLVVLLYLIPRGRNYAGDGAAWTLFGGVCVLVLFAFAALHWPGLNQLGASFSAWMNSATLTALSVAVALGVLTAASSILNQHNNPYYQAYDVFLFTNGQDVPWTDTNGDPYVMVSAGQDATSMTMTVLLHIAFFFVAAFAGVALGLAYTTFGAGRALVGGFVTFALTVALYWAVESRVGDWFTAAAPGLLTACLFTLGVSTAVISRTKRFVP
;
A
#
# COMPACT_ATOMS: atom_id res chain seq x y z
N MET A 1 -23.20 -25.50 8.16
CA MET A 1 -23.74 -24.11 8.11
C MET A 1 -23.25 -23.18 9.24
N LYS A 2 -23.00 -23.64 10.49
CA LYS A 2 -22.50 -22.78 11.60
C LYS A 2 -21.05 -22.26 11.44
N LEU A 3 -20.24 -22.80 10.53
CA LEU A 3 -18.80 -22.48 10.42
C LEU A 3 -18.49 -21.13 9.73
N PHE A 4 -19.46 -20.51 9.05
CA PHE A 4 -19.24 -19.29 8.25
C PHE A 4 -19.58 -17.98 8.97
N LEU A 5 -20.27 -18.04 10.10
CA LEU A 5 -20.73 -16.88 10.89
C LEU A 5 -20.00 -16.74 12.24
N SER A 6 -18.89 -17.44 12.42
CA SER A 6 -18.14 -17.42 13.67
C SER A 6 -17.51 -16.04 13.92
N PRO A 7 -17.69 -15.43 15.10
CA PRO A 7 -17.02 -14.17 15.45
C PRO A 7 -15.49 -14.27 15.44
N LEU A 8 -14.94 -15.49 15.54
CA LEU A 8 -13.50 -15.74 15.40
C LEU A 8 -12.98 -15.38 13.99
N LYS A 9 -13.80 -15.49 12.94
CA LYS A 9 -13.40 -15.09 11.58
C LYS A 9 -13.27 -13.57 11.46
N THR A 10 -14.16 -12.80 12.08
CA THR A 10 -14.04 -11.34 12.14
C THR A 10 -12.76 -10.91 12.86
N ALA A 11 -12.45 -11.55 13.99
CA ALA A 11 -11.20 -11.30 14.72
C ALA A 11 -9.94 -11.62 13.90
N THR A 12 -10.01 -12.63 13.03
CA THR A 12 -8.88 -13.06 12.17
C THR A 12 -8.45 -11.99 11.16
N PHE A 13 -9.36 -11.10 10.74
CA PHE A 13 -9.04 -9.98 9.84
C PHE A 13 -8.89 -8.66 10.58
N PHE A 14 -9.68 -8.43 11.62
CA PHE A 14 -9.68 -7.17 12.36
C PHE A 14 -8.45 -7.02 13.26
N ALA A 15 -8.03 -8.07 13.97
CA ALA A 15 -6.89 -7.97 14.88
C ALA A 15 -5.57 -7.64 14.15
N PRO A 16 -5.21 -8.31 13.03
CA PRO A 16 -4.04 -7.91 12.24
C PRO A 16 -4.15 -6.47 11.72
N LEU A 17 -5.33 -6.03 11.28
CA LEU A 17 -5.52 -4.65 10.82
C LEU A 17 -5.25 -3.63 11.93
N VAL A 18 -5.75 -3.87 13.14
CA VAL A 18 -5.48 -3.00 14.31
C VAL A 18 -3.98 -2.97 14.63
N VAL A 19 -3.31 -4.12 14.57
CA VAL A 19 -1.86 -4.19 14.74
C VAL A 19 -1.14 -3.37 13.68
N LEU A 20 -1.53 -3.46 12.40
CA LEU A 20 -0.94 -2.67 11.31
C LEU A 20 -1.16 -1.17 11.48
N LEU A 21 -2.36 -0.75 11.90
CA LEU A 21 -2.70 0.66 12.18
C LEU A 21 -1.80 1.27 13.25
N TYR A 22 -1.34 0.46 14.21
CA TYR A 22 -0.39 0.91 15.23
C TYR A 22 1.06 0.78 14.75
N LEU A 23 1.43 -0.39 14.23
CA LEU A 23 2.81 -0.79 13.96
C LEU A 23 3.43 0.01 12.81
N ILE A 24 2.71 0.23 11.71
CA ILE A 24 3.29 0.89 10.52
C ILE A 24 3.66 2.35 10.83
N PRO A 25 2.75 3.19 11.38
CA PRO A 25 3.14 4.57 11.72
C PRO A 25 4.20 4.62 12.82
N ARG A 26 4.09 3.78 13.87
CA ARG A 26 5.07 3.77 14.97
C ARG A 26 6.45 3.28 14.55
N GLY A 27 6.51 2.23 13.72
CA GLY A 27 7.75 1.62 13.26
C GLY A 27 8.67 2.64 12.59
N ARG A 28 8.08 3.51 11.76
CA ARG A 28 8.77 4.62 11.07
C ARG A 28 9.46 5.61 12.00
N ASN A 29 8.94 5.77 13.22
CA ASN A 29 9.50 6.67 14.23
C ASN A 29 10.59 6.02 15.09
N TYR A 30 10.66 4.68 15.10
CA TYR A 30 11.51 3.93 16.03
C TYR A 30 12.75 3.33 15.36
N ALA A 31 12.61 2.74 14.17
CA ALA A 31 13.73 2.09 13.49
C ALA A 31 13.47 1.94 12.00
N GLY A 32 14.52 2.06 11.19
CA GLY A 32 14.48 1.74 9.77
C GLY A 32 13.93 2.85 8.87
N ASP A 33 13.87 2.53 7.59
CA ASP A 33 13.52 3.42 6.50
C ASP A 33 12.00 3.62 6.36
N GLY A 34 11.56 4.85 6.08
CA GLY A 34 10.14 5.21 5.96
C GLY A 34 9.46 4.51 4.78
N ALA A 35 10.18 4.36 3.66
CA ALA A 35 9.68 3.61 2.52
C ALA A 35 9.53 2.13 2.85
N ALA A 36 10.51 1.52 3.52
CA ALA A 36 10.45 0.11 3.92
C ALA A 36 9.22 -0.23 4.77
N TRP A 37 8.86 0.61 5.75
CA TRP A 37 7.64 0.41 6.56
C TRP A 37 6.35 0.52 5.75
N THR A 38 6.31 1.45 4.80
CA THR A 38 5.14 1.62 3.92
C THR A 38 4.97 0.41 3.02
N LEU A 39 6.06 -0.06 2.41
CA LEU A 39 6.08 -1.28 1.59
C LEU A 39 5.66 -2.51 2.40
N PHE A 40 6.22 -2.68 3.61
CA PHE A 40 5.83 -3.75 4.52
C PHE A 40 4.33 -3.72 4.82
N GLY A 41 3.78 -2.55 5.14
CA GLY A 41 2.35 -2.37 5.34
C GLY A 41 1.53 -2.76 4.11
N GLY A 42 1.97 -2.36 2.92
CA GLY A 42 1.35 -2.75 1.65
C GLY A 42 1.32 -4.26 1.45
N VAL A 43 2.43 -4.95 1.72
CA VAL A 43 2.51 -6.41 1.65
C VAL A 43 1.54 -7.07 2.63
N CYS A 44 1.47 -6.59 3.87
CA CYS A 44 0.53 -7.12 4.86
C CYS A 44 -0.93 -6.94 4.43
N VAL A 45 -1.29 -5.76 3.91
CA VAL A 45 -2.64 -5.48 3.38
C VAL A 45 -2.95 -6.41 2.20
N LEU A 46 -2.02 -6.56 1.26
CA LEU A 46 -2.15 -7.48 0.13
C LEU A 46 -2.44 -8.91 0.61
N VAL A 47 -1.67 -9.42 1.57
CA VAL A 47 -1.86 -10.78 2.11
C VAL A 47 -3.21 -10.93 2.78
N LEU A 48 -3.66 -9.93 3.56
CA LEU A 48 -4.96 -9.97 4.23
C LEU A 48 -6.11 -10.03 3.22
N PHE A 49 -6.06 -9.20 2.17
CA PHE A 49 -7.10 -9.19 1.13
C PHE A 49 -7.03 -10.42 0.22
N ALA A 50 -5.84 -10.97 -0.04
CA ALA A 50 -5.70 -12.25 -0.72
C ALA A 50 -6.32 -13.37 0.09
N PHE A 51 -6.03 -13.45 1.39
CA PHE A 51 -6.60 -14.45 2.27
C PHE A 51 -8.13 -14.32 2.37
N ALA A 52 -8.67 -13.11 2.40
CA ALA A 52 -10.12 -12.88 2.33
C ALA A 52 -10.70 -13.39 1.00
N ALA A 53 -10.06 -13.08 -0.13
CA ALA A 53 -10.51 -13.50 -1.46
C ALA A 53 -10.43 -15.02 -1.71
N LEU A 54 -9.53 -15.74 -1.03
CA LEU A 54 -9.48 -17.21 -1.07
C LEU A 54 -10.79 -17.85 -0.59
N HIS A 55 -11.61 -17.15 0.20
CA HIS A 55 -12.89 -17.64 0.70
C HIS A 55 -14.06 -17.46 -0.29
N TRP A 56 -13.83 -16.81 -1.45
CA TRP A 56 -14.87 -16.58 -2.46
C TRP A 56 -15.63 -17.85 -2.87
N PRO A 57 -14.99 -19.01 -3.17
CA PRO A 57 -15.72 -20.21 -3.57
C PRO A 57 -16.76 -20.67 -2.53
N GLY A 58 -16.43 -20.57 -1.24
CA GLY A 58 -17.36 -20.93 -0.16
C GLY A 58 -18.53 -19.96 -0.05
N LEU A 59 -18.31 -18.65 -0.24
CA LEU A 59 -19.39 -17.66 -0.28
C LEU A 59 -20.29 -17.86 -1.50
N ASN A 60 -19.70 -18.20 -2.64
CA ASN A 60 -20.42 -18.47 -3.87
C ASN A 60 -21.35 -19.69 -3.73
N GLN A 61 -20.88 -20.76 -3.08
CA GLN A 61 -21.70 -21.94 -2.76
C GLN A 61 -22.88 -21.62 -1.83
N LEU A 62 -22.78 -20.57 -1.01
CA LEU A 62 -23.86 -20.08 -0.16
C LEU A 62 -24.83 -19.14 -0.91
N GLY A 63 -24.65 -18.96 -2.23
CA GLY A 63 -25.51 -18.12 -3.06
C GLY A 63 -25.18 -16.63 -3.01
N ALA A 64 -24.01 -16.24 -2.50
CA ALA A 64 -23.60 -14.84 -2.47
C ALA A 64 -23.36 -14.29 -3.89
N SER A 65 -23.92 -13.12 -4.19
CA SER A 65 -23.66 -12.44 -5.46
C SER A 65 -22.22 -11.91 -5.52
N PHE A 66 -21.50 -12.24 -6.61
CA PHE A 66 -20.14 -11.76 -6.83
C PHE A 66 -20.05 -10.23 -6.86
N SER A 67 -21.00 -9.57 -7.50
CA SER A 67 -21.02 -8.09 -7.58
C SER A 67 -21.23 -7.46 -6.21
N ALA A 68 -22.12 -8.01 -5.40
CA ALA A 68 -22.35 -7.52 -4.04
C ALA A 68 -21.11 -7.74 -3.15
N TRP A 69 -20.48 -8.92 -3.26
CA TRP A 69 -19.24 -9.23 -2.56
C TRP A 69 -18.09 -8.31 -2.98
N MET A 70 -17.91 -8.07 -4.29
CA MET A 70 -16.87 -7.19 -4.81
C MET A 70 -17.08 -5.73 -4.39
N ASN A 71 -18.33 -5.25 -4.38
CA ASN A 71 -18.65 -3.91 -3.89
C ASN A 71 -18.28 -3.77 -2.41
N SER A 72 -18.60 -4.77 -1.59
CA SER A 72 -18.21 -4.79 -0.17
C SER A 72 -16.69 -4.86 0.00
N ALA A 73 -16.00 -5.67 -0.80
CA ALA A 73 -14.54 -5.78 -0.78
C ALA A 73 -13.87 -4.45 -1.16
N THR A 74 -14.41 -3.77 -2.18
CA THR A 74 -13.91 -2.46 -2.64
C THR A 74 -14.10 -1.38 -1.58
N LEU A 75 -15.28 -1.32 -0.95
CA LEU A 75 -15.54 -0.39 0.16
C LEU A 75 -14.61 -0.66 1.34
N THR A 76 -14.40 -1.93 1.69
CA THR A 76 -13.49 -2.32 2.77
C THR A 76 -12.04 -1.95 2.43
N ALA A 77 -11.60 -2.20 1.20
CA ALA A 77 -10.28 -1.81 0.71
C ALA A 77 -10.08 -0.30 0.81
N LEU A 78 -11.07 0.49 0.39
CA LEU A 78 -11.03 1.94 0.50
C LEU A 78 -10.95 2.40 1.95
N SER A 79 -11.76 1.86 2.86
CA SER A 79 -11.73 2.23 4.27
C SER A 79 -10.38 1.90 4.92
N VAL A 80 -9.83 0.72 4.66
CA VAL A 80 -8.50 0.31 5.14
C VAL A 80 -7.41 1.22 4.57
N ALA A 81 -7.47 1.51 3.27
CA ALA A 81 -6.50 2.36 2.61
C ALA A 81 -6.53 3.80 3.12
N VAL A 82 -7.71 4.36 3.39
CA VAL A 82 -7.86 5.69 3.99
C VAL A 82 -7.28 5.68 5.40
N ALA A 83 -7.66 4.72 6.25
CA ALA A 83 -7.19 4.67 7.63
C ALA A 83 -5.67 4.51 7.73
N LEU A 84 -5.10 3.52 7.03
CA LEU A 84 -3.65 3.31 7.00
C LEU A 84 -2.91 4.44 6.28
N GLY A 85 -3.46 4.91 5.15
CA GLY A 85 -2.85 5.94 4.34
C GLY A 85 -2.71 7.26 5.09
N VAL A 86 -3.77 7.71 5.75
CA VAL A 86 -3.75 8.95 6.55
C VAL A 86 -2.78 8.83 7.72
N LEU A 87 -2.82 7.74 8.49
CA LEU A 87 -1.93 7.58 9.66
C LEU A 87 -0.46 7.46 9.26
N THR A 88 -0.17 6.72 8.20
CA THR A 88 1.20 6.52 7.70
C THR A 88 1.75 7.81 7.09
N ALA A 89 0.94 8.53 6.30
CA ALA A 89 1.31 9.83 5.74
C ALA A 89 1.48 10.90 6.83
N ALA A 90 0.62 10.94 7.84
CA ALA A 90 0.79 11.85 8.97
C ALA A 90 2.12 11.58 9.70
N SER A 91 2.48 10.31 9.92
CA SER A 91 3.79 9.98 10.46
C SER A 91 4.93 10.41 9.54
N SER A 92 4.79 10.23 8.22
CA SER A 92 5.78 10.66 7.23
C SER A 92 6.03 12.18 7.29
N ILE A 93 4.95 12.97 7.25
CA ILE A 93 4.96 14.43 7.32
C ILE A 93 5.57 14.91 8.64
N LEU A 94 5.21 14.29 9.76
CA LEU A 94 5.77 14.64 11.07
C LEU A 94 7.28 14.35 11.13
N ASN A 95 7.74 13.24 10.55
CA ASN A 95 9.17 12.95 10.51
C ASN A 95 9.93 13.93 9.60
N GLN A 96 9.37 14.32 8.46
CA GLN A 96 9.96 15.34 7.60
C GLN A 96 10.03 16.70 8.28
N HIS A 97 8.99 17.08 9.00
CA HIS A 97 8.96 18.32 9.77
C HIS A 97 10.03 18.33 10.88
N ASN A 98 10.23 17.18 11.55
CA ASN A 98 11.19 17.05 12.64
C ASN A 98 12.64 16.87 12.16
N ASN A 99 12.83 16.35 10.96
CA ASN A 99 14.14 16.10 10.39
C ASN A 99 14.08 16.18 8.85
N PRO A 100 14.62 17.25 8.22
CA PRO A 100 14.57 17.42 6.78
C PRO A 100 15.36 16.36 6.00
N TYR A 101 16.25 15.59 6.64
CA TYR A 101 16.91 14.43 6.02
C TYR A 101 15.96 13.28 5.73
N TYR A 102 14.77 13.27 6.34
CA TYR A 102 13.81 12.19 6.22
C TYR A 102 13.34 11.96 4.76
N GLN A 103 13.36 12.98 3.92
CA GLN A 103 13.03 12.87 2.50
C GLN A 103 13.86 11.81 1.75
N ALA A 104 15.12 11.59 2.16
CA ALA A 104 15.99 10.58 1.55
C ALA A 104 15.60 9.15 1.96
N TYR A 105 14.79 9.01 3.00
CA TYR A 105 14.36 7.76 3.61
C TYR A 105 12.86 7.50 3.42
N ASP A 106 12.18 8.26 2.56
CA ASP A 106 10.77 7.99 2.26
C ASP A 106 10.39 8.39 0.84
N VAL A 107 10.40 7.41 -0.06
CA VAL A 107 9.96 7.57 -1.45
C VAL A 107 8.46 7.88 -1.58
N PHE A 108 7.68 7.72 -0.51
CA PHE A 108 6.25 8.07 -0.49
C PHE A 108 5.98 9.49 -0.02
N LEU A 109 7.02 10.22 0.42
CA LEU A 109 6.94 11.62 0.83
C LEU A 109 7.04 12.52 -0.41
N PHE A 110 6.13 13.48 -0.52
CA PHE A 110 6.32 14.61 -1.42
C PHE A 110 6.93 15.79 -0.67
N THR A 111 7.92 16.40 -1.31
CA THR A 111 8.42 17.72 -0.95
C THR A 111 7.94 18.75 -1.98
N ASN A 112 7.98 20.03 -1.62
CA ASN A 112 7.63 21.14 -2.51
C ASN A 112 8.86 21.66 -3.29
N GLY A 113 10.02 21.00 -3.16
CA GLY A 113 11.27 21.39 -3.82
C GLY A 113 11.93 22.66 -3.28
N GLN A 114 11.38 23.27 -2.21
CA GLN A 114 12.02 24.40 -1.56
C GLN A 114 13.13 23.93 -0.62
N ASP A 115 14.16 24.75 -0.52
CA ASP A 115 15.27 24.54 0.38
C ASP A 115 14.91 24.93 1.82
N VAL A 116 15.38 24.16 2.79
CA VAL A 116 15.06 24.36 4.22
C VAL A 116 16.34 24.66 5.00
N PRO A 117 16.41 25.79 5.73
CA PRO A 117 17.50 26.03 6.67
C PRO A 117 17.52 24.96 7.76
N TRP A 118 18.69 24.39 8.02
CA TRP A 118 18.89 23.39 9.06
C TRP A 118 20.20 23.62 9.80
N THR A 119 20.32 23.01 10.98
CA THR A 119 21.52 23.07 11.81
C THR A 119 22.11 21.67 11.91
N ASP A 120 23.38 21.52 11.55
CA ASP A 120 24.04 20.22 11.59
C ASP A 120 24.26 19.73 13.03
N THR A 121 24.83 18.54 13.18
CA THR A 121 25.11 17.95 14.50
C THR A 121 26.16 18.75 15.29
N ASN A 122 26.96 19.59 14.63
CA ASN A 122 27.98 20.45 15.22
C ASN A 122 27.47 21.86 15.57
N GLY A 123 26.24 22.20 15.19
CA GLY A 123 25.64 23.52 15.41
C GLY A 123 25.80 24.48 14.23
N ASP A 124 26.40 24.05 13.13
CA ASP A 124 26.65 24.89 11.97
C ASP A 124 25.39 24.99 11.09
N PRO A 125 24.99 26.21 10.68
CA PRO A 125 23.86 26.40 9.79
C PRO A 125 24.22 25.93 8.38
N TYR A 126 23.34 25.15 7.78
CA TYR A 126 23.42 24.79 6.37
C TYR A 126 22.01 24.69 5.77
N VAL A 127 21.93 24.39 4.48
CA VAL A 127 20.67 24.33 3.74
C VAL A 127 20.42 22.91 3.26
N MET A 128 19.28 22.35 3.65
CA MET A 128 18.77 21.09 3.13
C MET A 128 18.02 21.35 1.83
N VAL A 129 18.62 20.88 0.74
CA VAL A 129 18.09 21.07 -0.60
C VAL A 129 16.75 20.33 -0.74
N SER A 130 15.74 21.04 -1.27
CA SER A 130 14.44 20.46 -1.66
C SER A 130 13.63 19.77 -0.58
N ALA A 131 13.94 20.03 0.69
CA ALA A 131 13.33 19.35 1.83
C ALA A 131 12.01 19.99 2.31
N GLY A 132 11.59 21.09 1.69
CA GLY A 132 10.42 21.84 2.11
C GLY A 132 9.11 21.06 1.95
N GLN A 133 8.15 21.37 2.81
CA GLN A 133 6.77 20.91 2.67
C GLN A 133 5.79 22.07 2.83
N ASP A 134 4.71 21.98 2.08
CA ASP A 134 3.55 22.86 2.12
C ASP A 134 2.26 22.02 2.09
N ALA A 135 1.11 22.67 2.18
CA ALA A 135 -0.18 21.96 2.18
C ALA A 135 -0.38 21.08 0.94
N THR A 136 0.15 21.48 -0.22
CA THR A 136 0.03 20.73 -1.48
C THR A 136 0.84 19.44 -1.43
N SER A 137 2.12 19.51 -1.09
CA SER A 137 3.01 18.35 -0.96
C SER A 137 2.57 17.42 0.17
N MET A 138 2.08 17.95 1.29
CA MET A 138 1.47 17.15 2.35
C MET A 138 0.21 16.40 1.85
N THR A 139 -0.66 17.09 1.10
CA THR A 139 -1.86 16.47 0.52
C THR A 139 -1.49 15.37 -0.48
N MET A 140 -0.50 15.60 -1.34
CA MET A 140 -0.02 14.59 -2.30
C MET A 140 0.58 13.38 -1.58
N THR A 141 1.31 13.60 -0.48
CA THR A 141 1.82 12.52 0.38
C THR A 141 0.67 11.66 0.91
N VAL A 142 -0.39 12.26 1.43
CA VAL A 142 -1.57 11.54 1.93
C VAL A 142 -2.25 10.75 0.80
N LEU A 143 -2.53 11.40 -0.33
CA LEU A 143 -3.20 10.76 -1.47
C LEU A 143 -2.39 9.58 -2.02
N LEU A 144 -1.06 9.70 -2.06
CA LEU A 144 -0.18 8.63 -2.52
C LEU A 144 -0.21 7.41 -1.60
N HIS A 145 -0.14 7.63 -0.29
CA HIS A 145 -0.25 6.53 0.67
C HIS A 145 -1.60 5.83 0.57
N ILE A 146 -2.70 6.60 0.46
CA ILE A 146 -4.05 6.02 0.26
C ILE A 146 -4.10 5.21 -1.03
N ALA A 147 -3.63 5.77 -2.15
CA ALA A 147 -3.62 5.08 -3.44
C ALA A 147 -2.81 3.79 -3.38
N PHE A 148 -1.62 3.83 -2.76
CA PHE A 148 -0.76 2.67 -2.61
C PHE A 148 -1.44 1.55 -1.80
N PHE A 149 -1.98 1.85 -0.62
CA PHE A 149 -2.67 0.82 0.18
C PHE A 149 -3.94 0.30 -0.50
N PHE A 150 -4.66 1.15 -1.24
CA PHE A 150 -5.82 0.72 -2.01
C PHE A 150 -5.42 -0.25 -3.13
N VAL A 151 -4.37 0.06 -3.88
CA VAL A 151 -3.82 -0.82 -4.93
C VAL A 151 -3.35 -2.13 -4.32
N ALA A 152 -2.65 -2.10 -3.17
CA ALA A 152 -2.20 -3.29 -2.48
C ALA A 152 -3.36 -4.20 -2.06
N ALA A 153 -4.44 -3.62 -1.51
CA ALA A 153 -5.66 -4.37 -1.16
C ALA A 153 -6.31 -4.99 -2.41
N PHE A 154 -6.45 -4.22 -3.49
CA PHE A 154 -7.07 -4.69 -4.72
C PHE A 154 -6.25 -5.78 -5.42
N ALA A 155 -4.92 -5.63 -5.43
CA ALA A 155 -3.99 -6.66 -5.87
C ALA A 155 -4.10 -7.93 -5.03
N GLY A 156 -4.27 -7.79 -3.71
CA GLY A 156 -4.57 -8.89 -2.80
C GLY A 156 -5.83 -9.64 -3.23
N VAL A 157 -6.94 -8.94 -3.43
CA VAL A 157 -8.19 -9.55 -3.92
C VAL A 157 -7.97 -10.32 -5.21
N ALA A 158 -7.33 -9.69 -6.21
CA ALA A 158 -7.03 -10.34 -7.48
C ALA A 158 -6.16 -11.59 -7.31
N LEU A 159 -5.14 -11.55 -6.44
CA LEU A 159 -4.27 -12.68 -6.16
C LEU A 159 -5.05 -13.87 -5.56
N GLY A 160 -5.90 -13.62 -4.55
CA GLY A 160 -6.72 -14.67 -3.95
C GLY A 160 -7.73 -15.27 -4.93
N LEU A 161 -8.34 -14.44 -5.78
CA LEU A 161 -9.24 -14.91 -6.84
C LEU A 161 -8.51 -15.69 -7.95
N ALA A 162 -7.31 -15.25 -8.32
CA ALA A 162 -6.47 -15.98 -9.28
C ALA A 162 -6.13 -17.38 -8.75
N TYR A 163 -5.78 -17.49 -7.47
CA TYR A 163 -5.46 -18.76 -6.84
C TYR A 163 -6.64 -19.72 -6.88
N THR A 164 -7.83 -19.24 -6.51
CA THR A 164 -9.05 -20.06 -6.49
C THR A 164 -9.55 -20.43 -7.89
N THR A 165 -9.35 -19.56 -8.89
CA THR A 165 -9.89 -19.76 -10.24
C THR A 165 -8.95 -20.53 -11.16
N PHE A 166 -7.64 -20.29 -11.07
CA PHE A 166 -6.64 -20.78 -12.02
C PHE A 166 -5.57 -21.68 -11.40
N GLY A 167 -5.61 -21.90 -10.09
CA GLY A 167 -4.64 -22.70 -9.35
C GLY A 167 -3.34 -21.94 -9.00
N ALA A 168 -2.55 -22.54 -8.10
CA ALA A 168 -1.38 -21.91 -7.48
C ALA A 168 -0.34 -21.38 -8.49
N GLY A 169 -0.12 -22.09 -9.60
CA GLY A 169 0.90 -21.75 -10.59
C GLY A 169 0.68 -20.40 -11.30
N ARG A 170 -0.57 -20.02 -11.61
CA ARG A 170 -0.88 -18.72 -12.24
C ARG A 170 -1.02 -17.58 -11.24
N ALA A 171 -1.42 -17.88 -10.00
CA ALA A 171 -1.46 -16.91 -8.90
C ALA A 171 -0.05 -16.47 -8.48
N LEU A 172 0.90 -17.41 -8.43
CA LEU A 172 2.31 -17.11 -8.16
C LEU A 172 2.91 -16.20 -9.22
N VAL A 173 2.56 -16.36 -10.50
CA VAL A 173 3.02 -15.44 -11.57
C VAL A 173 2.43 -14.05 -11.39
N GLY A 174 1.14 -13.91 -11.05
CA GLY A 174 0.52 -12.59 -10.80
C GLY A 174 1.09 -11.88 -9.55
N GLY A 175 1.27 -12.61 -8.45
CA GLY A 175 1.88 -12.08 -7.23
C GLY A 175 3.36 -11.73 -7.41
N PHE A 176 4.13 -12.59 -8.09
CA PHE A 176 5.53 -12.36 -8.41
C PHE A 176 5.72 -11.19 -9.38
N VAL A 177 4.88 -11.05 -10.40
CA VAL A 177 4.94 -9.91 -11.34
C VAL A 177 4.63 -8.60 -10.62
N THR A 178 3.63 -8.59 -9.73
CA THR A 178 3.27 -7.39 -8.95
C THR A 178 4.36 -6.99 -7.96
N PHE A 179 4.94 -7.98 -7.27
CA PHE A 179 6.08 -7.80 -6.37
C PHE A 179 7.35 -7.37 -7.12
N ALA A 180 7.71 -8.05 -8.20
CA ALA A 180 8.86 -7.74 -9.03
C ALA A 180 8.73 -6.36 -9.72
N LEU A 181 7.52 -5.93 -10.07
CA LEU A 181 7.26 -4.57 -10.54
C LEU A 181 7.44 -3.54 -9.43
N THR A 182 6.94 -3.80 -8.23
CA THR A 182 7.10 -2.91 -7.08
C THR A 182 8.58 -2.76 -6.72
N VAL A 183 9.34 -3.86 -6.74
CA VAL A 183 10.79 -3.87 -6.54
C VAL A 183 11.52 -3.18 -7.70
N ALA A 184 11.20 -3.48 -8.96
CA ALA A 184 11.83 -2.84 -10.12
C ALA A 184 11.57 -1.32 -10.17
N LEU A 185 10.40 -0.86 -9.72
CA LEU A 185 10.07 0.55 -9.60
C LEU A 185 10.79 1.23 -8.45
N TYR A 186 10.88 0.57 -7.29
CA TYR A 186 11.71 1.03 -6.19
C TYR A 186 13.16 1.25 -6.65
N TRP A 187 13.73 0.27 -7.38
CA TRP A 187 15.08 0.37 -7.96
C TRP A 187 15.20 1.44 -9.07
N ALA A 188 14.20 1.59 -9.94
CA ALA A 188 14.22 2.61 -10.98
C ALA A 188 14.16 4.04 -10.41
N VAL A 189 13.45 4.21 -9.28
CA VAL A 189 13.35 5.48 -8.54
C VAL A 189 14.65 5.78 -7.76
N GLU A 190 15.26 4.79 -7.12
CA GLU A 190 16.55 4.95 -6.42
C GLU A 190 17.73 5.20 -7.37
N SER A 191 17.68 4.71 -8.62
CA SER A 191 18.82 4.79 -9.56
C SER A 191 19.22 6.20 -10.01
N ARG A 192 18.47 7.25 -9.65
CA ARG A 192 18.85 8.66 -9.83
C ARG A 192 19.25 9.32 -8.51
N VAL A 193 20.29 8.78 -7.89
CA VAL A 193 21.02 9.46 -6.81
C VAL A 193 21.67 10.73 -7.39
N GLY A 194 20.96 11.85 -7.32
CA GLY A 194 21.49 13.14 -7.77
C GLY A 194 20.49 14.28 -7.60
N ASP A 195 19.25 14.08 -8.05
CA ASP A 195 18.22 15.13 -8.04
C ASP A 195 16.90 14.56 -7.50
N TRP A 196 16.70 14.68 -6.19
CA TRP A 196 15.53 14.20 -5.44
C TRP A 196 14.25 15.01 -5.72
N PHE A 197 14.10 15.50 -6.95
CA PHE A 197 12.92 16.23 -7.40
C PHE A 197 11.98 15.29 -8.13
N THR A 198 10.80 15.05 -7.55
CA THR A 198 9.56 14.67 -8.26
C THR A 198 9.54 13.36 -9.08
N ALA A 199 10.66 12.69 -9.32
CA ALA A 199 10.75 11.55 -10.24
C ALA A 199 10.19 10.24 -9.65
N ALA A 200 10.10 10.12 -8.33
CA ALA A 200 9.53 8.96 -7.64
C ALA A 200 8.02 8.79 -7.93
N ALA A 201 7.30 9.91 -7.96
CA ALA A 201 5.84 9.92 -8.04
C ALA A 201 5.27 9.41 -9.37
N PRO A 202 5.76 9.82 -10.56
CA PRO A 202 5.31 9.26 -11.84
C PRO A 202 5.56 7.75 -11.96
N GLY A 203 6.69 7.27 -11.44
CA GLY A 203 7.00 5.85 -11.38
C GLY A 203 5.96 5.10 -10.54
N LEU A 204 5.81 5.48 -9.28
CA LEU A 204 4.89 4.84 -8.35
C LEU A 204 3.43 4.89 -8.84
N LEU A 205 3.01 6.00 -9.46
CA LEU A 205 1.69 6.11 -10.11
C LEU A 205 1.54 5.13 -11.28
N THR A 206 2.54 5.03 -12.15
CA THR A 206 2.53 4.08 -13.28
C THR A 206 2.43 2.63 -12.77
N ALA A 207 3.17 2.30 -11.72
CA ALA A 207 3.09 1.00 -11.04
C ALA A 207 1.69 0.70 -10.54
N CYS A 208 1.07 1.68 -9.87
CA CYS A 208 -0.27 1.56 -9.31
C CYS A 208 -1.30 1.32 -10.41
N LEU A 209 -1.26 2.12 -11.49
CA LEU A 209 -2.17 1.98 -12.62
C LEU A 209 -2.02 0.63 -13.33
N PHE A 210 -0.78 0.20 -13.58
CA PHE A 210 -0.52 -1.11 -14.19
C PHE A 210 -1.04 -2.25 -13.32
N THR A 211 -0.75 -2.21 -12.01
CA THR A 211 -1.20 -3.20 -11.04
C THR A 211 -2.72 -3.27 -10.96
N LEU A 212 -3.40 -2.12 -10.97
CA LEU A 212 -4.86 -2.06 -11.04
C LEU A 212 -5.40 -2.65 -12.34
N GLY A 213 -4.77 -2.36 -13.48
CA GLY A 213 -5.14 -2.92 -14.78
C GLY A 213 -5.05 -4.45 -14.80
N VAL A 214 -3.93 -5.01 -14.35
CA VAL A 214 -3.74 -6.47 -14.23
C VAL A 214 -4.74 -7.08 -13.25
N SER A 215 -4.92 -6.46 -12.07
CA SER A 215 -5.87 -6.93 -11.05
C SER A 215 -7.30 -6.96 -11.58
N THR A 216 -7.72 -5.93 -12.32
CA THR A 216 -9.04 -5.85 -12.95
C THR A 216 -9.23 -6.92 -14.02
N ALA A 217 -8.20 -7.19 -14.83
CA ALA A 217 -8.23 -8.26 -15.82
C ALA A 217 -8.37 -9.65 -15.18
N VAL A 218 -7.75 -9.88 -14.02
CA VAL A 218 -7.89 -11.12 -13.24
C VAL A 218 -9.30 -11.24 -12.65
N ILE A 219 -9.77 -10.18 -11.98
CA ILE A 219 -11.09 -10.14 -11.33
C ILE A 219 -12.20 -10.39 -12.35
N SER A 220 -12.13 -9.76 -13.52
CA SER A 220 -13.14 -9.91 -14.59
C SER A 220 -13.21 -11.35 -15.15
N ARG A 221 -12.11 -12.11 -15.07
CA ARG A 221 -12.02 -13.52 -15.53
C ARG A 221 -12.27 -14.55 -14.43
N THR A 222 -12.61 -14.11 -13.22
CA THR A 222 -12.89 -14.99 -12.07
C THR A 222 -14.19 -15.77 -12.29
N LYS A 223 -14.19 -17.07 -11.99
CA LYS A 223 -15.38 -17.91 -12.12
C LYS A 223 -16.44 -17.49 -11.10
N ARG A 224 -17.64 -17.17 -11.61
CA ARG A 224 -18.79 -16.74 -10.80
C ARG A 224 -19.66 -17.89 -10.32
N PHE A 225 -19.51 -19.07 -10.91
CA PHE A 225 -20.16 -20.31 -10.49
C PHE A 225 -19.10 -21.38 -10.38
N VAL A 226 -18.91 -21.92 -9.18
CA VAL A 226 -18.03 -23.07 -8.93
C VAL A 226 -18.98 -24.22 -8.60
N PRO A 227 -19.18 -25.19 -9.53
CA PRO A 227 -19.98 -26.38 -9.25
C PRO A 227 -19.33 -27.26 -8.18
#